data_AF-A0A2C8ZLL6-F1
#
_entry.id   AF-A0A2C8ZLL6-F1
#
_cell.length_a   1.000
_cell.length_b   1.000
_cell.length_c   1.000
_cell.angle_alpha   90.00
_cell.angle_beta   90.00
_cell.angle_gamma   90.00
#
_symmetry.space_group_name_H-M   'P 1'
#
loop_
_entity.id
_entity.type
_entity.pdbx_description
1 polymer ?
#
loop_
_entity_poly.entity_id
_entity_poly.type
_entity_poly.pdbx_seq_one_letter_code
_entity_poly.pdbx_strand_id
1 'polypeptide(L)'
;MSSSTTLTALFEKWRQINDHEPSRWDDSIQLFLAESRPSTEILKIRQGRWISTVHELEAFIERENRWPHANSRRPAEFRSTDEDRLANWVQYQRRSEQTLSDYRADRLELIPGFSWAPLDEKWEQRLWEYVDFVEREGRRPSRRSRDSPERSLSVWRATQSELTRAGGLSAARVELLRSHRI
;
A
#
# COMPACT_ATOMS: atom_id res chain seq x y z
N MET A 1 14.08 -24.49 14.38
CA MET A 1 12.64 -24.32 14.08
C MET A 1 11.92 -23.65 15.25
N SER A 2 12.30 -22.43 15.65
CA SER A 2 11.75 -21.84 16.90
C SER A 2 11.61 -20.30 16.92
N SER A 3 11.73 -19.60 15.79
CA SER A 3 11.58 -18.13 15.76
C SER A 3 10.20 -17.66 15.30
N SER A 4 9.52 -18.43 14.45
CA SER A 4 8.20 -18.05 13.90
C SER A 4 7.06 -18.15 14.93
N THR A 5 7.10 -19.14 15.82
CA THR A 5 6.06 -19.36 16.84
C THR A 5 5.97 -18.23 17.87
N THR A 6 7.10 -17.58 18.19
CA THR A 6 7.14 -16.51 19.18
C THR A 6 6.59 -15.21 18.61
N LEU A 7 6.96 -14.86 17.37
CA LEU A 7 6.46 -13.66 16.69
C LEU A 7 4.95 -13.73 16.44
N THR A 8 4.43 -14.86 15.98
CA THR A 8 2.98 -15.05 15.79
C THR A 8 2.22 -14.98 17.12
N ALA A 9 2.77 -15.51 18.22
CA ALA A 9 2.15 -15.43 19.54
C ALA A 9 2.17 -14.00 20.13
N LEU A 10 3.25 -13.25 19.92
CA LEU A 10 3.32 -11.83 20.27
C LEU A 10 2.35 -10.99 19.42
N PHE A 11 2.20 -11.32 18.14
CA PHE A 11 1.27 -10.69 17.21
C PHE A 11 -0.21 -10.96 17.57
N GLU A 12 -0.57 -12.20 17.94
CA GLU A 12 -1.92 -12.54 18.39
C GLU A 12 -2.27 -11.84 19.72
N LYS A 13 -1.30 -11.80 20.65
CA LYS A 13 -1.43 -11.08 21.91
C LYS A 13 -1.54 -9.56 21.69
N TRP A 14 -0.80 -9.02 20.73
CA TRP A 14 -0.88 -7.63 20.28
C TRP A 14 -2.26 -7.30 19.69
N ARG A 15 -2.81 -8.18 18.84
CA ARG A 15 -4.13 -8.03 18.22
C ARG A 15 -5.24 -7.99 19.27
N GLN A 16 -5.15 -8.84 20.29
CA GLN A 16 -6.10 -8.86 21.41
C GLN A 16 -6.00 -7.64 22.32
N ILE A 17 -4.79 -7.07 22.50
CA ILE A 17 -4.58 -5.89 23.34
C ILE A 17 -5.03 -4.60 22.64
N ASN A 18 -4.92 -4.53 21.31
CA ASN A 18 -5.14 -3.30 20.53
C ASN A 18 -6.52 -3.16 19.90
N ASP A 19 -7.47 -4.03 20.23
CA ASP A 19 -8.85 -3.92 19.76
C ASP A 19 -9.55 -2.65 20.30
N HIS A 20 -8.96 -1.94 21.29
CA HIS A 20 -9.64 -0.87 22.03
C HIS A 20 -8.88 0.46 22.23
N GLU A 21 -7.55 0.57 22.06
CA GLU A 21 -6.87 1.86 22.30
C GLU A 21 -5.50 2.04 21.59
N PRO A 22 -5.39 2.93 20.57
CA PRO A 22 -4.14 3.21 19.86
C PRO A 22 -3.02 3.87 20.70
N SER A 23 -3.30 4.38 21.90
CA SER A 23 -2.31 5.08 22.74
C SER A 23 -1.22 4.17 23.34
N ARG A 24 -1.39 2.84 23.28
CA ARG A 24 -0.49 1.83 23.88
C ARG A 24 0.61 1.31 22.95
N TRP A 25 0.84 1.99 21.82
CA TRP A 25 1.82 1.61 20.81
C TRP A 25 3.25 1.43 21.37
N ASP A 26 3.67 2.25 22.35
CA ASP A 26 5.02 2.22 22.92
C ASP A 26 5.36 0.91 23.64
N ASP A 27 4.41 0.25 24.32
CA ASP A 27 4.69 -0.94 25.14
C ASP A 27 4.97 -2.19 24.29
N SER A 28 4.25 -2.35 23.18
CA SER A 28 4.43 -3.47 22.24
C SER A 28 5.79 -3.45 21.53
N ILE A 29 6.29 -2.23 21.31
CA ILE A 29 7.56 -1.94 20.68
C ILE A 29 8.71 -2.24 21.63
N GLN A 30 8.58 -1.86 22.91
CA GLN A 30 9.58 -2.22 23.92
C GLN A 30 9.71 -3.74 24.09
N LEU A 31 8.59 -4.47 24.02
CA LEU A 31 8.60 -5.94 24.07
C LEU A 31 9.33 -6.56 22.88
N PHE A 32 9.06 -6.08 21.66
CA PHE A 32 9.76 -6.54 20.45
C PHE A 32 11.26 -6.19 20.46
N LEU A 33 11.62 -4.97 20.91
CA LEU A 33 13.01 -4.50 21.02
C LEU A 33 13.82 -5.26 22.08
N ALA A 34 13.18 -5.63 23.20
CA ALA A 34 13.80 -6.41 24.27
C ALA A 34 14.18 -7.83 23.81
N GLU A 35 13.39 -8.41 22.91
CA GLU A 35 13.61 -9.74 22.36
C GLU A 35 14.60 -9.74 21.18
N SER A 36 14.62 -8.66 20.38
CA SER A 36 15.40 -8.56 19.14
C SER A 36 16.88 -8.17 19.31
N ARG A 37 17.38 -7.98 20.55
CA ARG A 37 18.76 -7.52 20.90
C ARG A 37 19.43 -6.62 19.84
N PRO A 38 19.02 -5.34 19.69
CA PRO A 38 19.81 -4.41 18.90
C PRO A 38 21.10 -4.05 19.65
N SER A 39 22.22 -4.70 19.29
CA SER A 39 23.53 -4.58 19.97
C SER A 39 24.24 -3.21 19.82
N THR A 40 23.57 -2.14 19.37
CA THR A 40 24.20 -0.81 19.24
C THR A 40 23.19 0.34 19.34
N GLU A 41 23.60 1.45 19.98
CA GLU A 41 22.78 2.66 20.21
C GLU A 41 22.23 3.29 18.91
N ILE A 42 22.99 3.24 17.82
CA ILE A 42 22.59 3.72 16.49
C ILE A 42 21.35 2.97 15.96
N LEU A 43 21.27 1.65 16.20
CA LEU A 43 20.12 0.85 15.78
C LEU A 43 18.88 1.20 16.58
N LYS A 44 19.01 1.58 17.86
CA LYS A 44 17.90 2.07 18.68
C LYS A 44 17.36 3.40 18.16
N ILE A 45 18.24 4.35 17.84
CA ILE A 45 17.85 5.66 17.28
C ILE A 45 17.12 5.49 15.94
N ARG A 46 17.66 4.66 15.04
CA ARG A 46 17.04 4.38 13.73
C ARG A 46 15.68 3.70 13.86
N GLN A 47 15.54 2.79 14.83
CA GLN A 47 14.25 2.15 15.12
C GLN A 47 13.26 3.17 15.67
N GLY A 48 13.65 3.98 16.67
CA GLY A 48 12.81 5.05 17.22
C GLY A 48 12.29 6.01 16.15
N ARG A 49 13.17 6.47 15.25
CA ARG A 49 12.75 7.35 14.14
C ARG A 49 11.75 6.67 13.19
N TRP A 50 11.95 5.40 12.88
CA TRP A 50 11.03 4.64 12.02
C TRP A 50 9.65 4.52 12.66
N ILE A 51 9.61 4.18 13.95
CA ILE A 51 8.39 4.09 14.76
C ILE A 51 7.66 5.44 14.82
N SER A 52 8.38 6.53 15.12
CA SER A 52 7.78 7.87 15.12
C SER A 52 7.15 8.21 13.78
N THR A 53 7.79 7.81 12.67
CA THR A 53 7.24 8.07 11.33
C THR A 53 5.97 7.27 11.06
N VAL A 54 5.87 6.03 11.59
CA VAL A 54 4.63 5.24 11.54
C VAL A 54 3.51 5.94 12.29
N HIS A 55 3.77 6.42 13.51
CA HIS A 55 2.75 7.12 14.30
C HIS A 55 2.32 8.44 13.62
N GLU A 56 3.25 9.17 13.03
CA GLU A 56 2.94 10.37 12.24
C GLU A 56 2.06 10.03 11.01
N LEU A 57 2.32 8.90 10.36
CA LEU A 57 1.52 8.40 9.25
C LEU A 57 0.10 8.03 9.70
N GLU A 58 -0.04 7.31 10.80
CA GLU A 58 -1.35 6.92 11.35
C GLU A 58 -2.15 8.15 11.79
N ALA A 59 -1.53 9.08 12.50
CA ALA A 59 -2.17 10.34 12.89
C ALA A 59 -2.59 11.18 11.67
N PHE A 60 -1.80 11.16 10.58
CA PHE A 60 -2.18 11.79 9.32
C PHE A 60 -3.42 11.11 8.71
N ILE A 61 -3.41 9.77 8.64
CA ILE A 61 -4.53 9.00 8.06
C ILE A 61 -5.81 9.22 8.87
N GLU A 62 -5.72 9.23 10.20
CA GLU A 62 -6.85 9.51 11.08
C GLU A 62 -7.40 10.93 10.88
N ARG A 63 -6.51 11.93 10.81
CA ARG A 63 -6.92 13.34 10.65
C ARG A 63 -7.52 13.64 9.28
N GLU A 64 -6.90 13.13 8.22
CA GLU A 64 -7.25 13.47 6.83
C GLU A 64 -8.20 12.46 6.19
N ASN A 65 -8.44 11.32 6.85
CA ASN A 65 -9.21 10.18 6.36
C ASN A 65 -8.75 9.69 4.97
N ARG A 66 -7.43 9.73 4.72
CA ARG A 66 -6.80 9.32 3.46
C ARG A 66 -5.31 9.07 3.63
N TRP A 67 -4.73 8.34 2.68
CA TRP A 67 -3.28 8.19 2.58
C TRP A 67 -2.59 9.48 2.12
N PRO A 68 -1.37 9.77 2.61
CA PRO A 68 -0.58 10.89 2.13
C PRO A 68 -0.20 10.69 0.66
N HIS A 69 -0.29 11.75 -0.14
CA HIS A 69 0.13 11.73 -1.53
C HIS A 69 1.25 12.76 -1.78
N ALA A 70 2.28 12.38 -2.53
CA ALA A 70 3.29 13.33 -2.96
C ALA A 70 2.72 14.18 -4.11
N ASN A 71 2.70 15.51 -3.95
CA ASN A 71 2.25 16.40 -5.01
C ASN A 71 3.43 16.89 -5.86
N SER A 72 3.80 16.08 -6.85
CA SER A 72 4.91 16.37 -7.77
C SER A 72 4.69 17.62 -8.65
N ARG A 73 3.45 18.13 -8.73
CA ARG A 73 3.12 19.35 -9.50
C ARG A 73 3.45 20.64 -8.74
N ARG A 74 3.75 20.57 -7.44
CA ARG A 74 4.18 21.75 -6.67
C ARG A 74 5.63 22.11 -7.01
N PRO A 75 5.98 23.41 -7.08
CA PRO A 75 7.37 23.85 -7.17
C PRO A 75 8.23 23.29 -6.02
N ALA A 76 9.52 23.07 -6.28
CA ALA A 76 10.45 22.39 -5.37
C ALA A 76 10.49 23.00 -3.97
N GLU A 77 10.46 24.32 -3.91
CA GLU A 77 10.46 25.15 -2.73
C GLU A 77 9.23 24.95 -1.84
N PHE A 78 8.14 24.37 -2.35
CA PHE A 78 6.90 24.05 -1.62
C PHE A 78 6.66 22.54 -1.47
N ARG A 79 7.58 21.67 -1.93
CA ARG A 79 7.51 20.19 -1.82
C ARG A 79 7.98 19.64 -0.46
N SER A 80 8.06 20.50 0.56
CA SER A 80 8.51 20.15 1.91
C SER A 80 7.35 20.08 2.91
N THR A 81 6.16 19.66 2.47
CA THR A 81 5.08 19.39 3.43
C THR A 81 5.32 18.07 4.15
N ASP A 82 4.86 17.95 5.40
CA ASP A 82 4.90 16.68 6.13
C ASP A 82 4.23 15.54 5.34
N GLU A 83 3.20 15.86 4.55
CA GLU A 83 2.53 14.90 3.68
C GLU A 83 3.47 14.34 2.59
N ASP A 84 4.21 15.19 1.89
CA ASP A 84 5.16 14.74 0.86
C ASP A 84 6.23 13.83 1.47
N ARG A 85 6.71 14.16 2.68
CA ARG A 85 7.68 13.34 3.43
C ARG A 85 7.09 11.97 3.77
N LEU A 86 5.87 11.91 4.29
CA LEU A 86 5.20 10.65 4.63
C LEU A 86 4.92 9.81 3.37
N ALA A 87 4.45 10.42 2.29
CA ALA A 87 4.19 9.74 1.02
C ALA A 87 5.46 9.11 0.45
N ASN A 88 6.57 9.85 0.45
CA ASN A 88 7.87 9.35 0.00
C ASN A 88 8.41 8.25 0.93
N TRP A 89 8.21 8.38 2.24
CA TRP A 89 8.61 7.35 3.20
C TRP A 89 7.86 6.04 2.98
N VAL A 90 6.54 6.07 2.79
CA VAL A 90 5.74 4.88 2.45
C VAL A 90 6.21 4.26 1.13
N GLN A 91 6.48 5.08 0.12
CA GLN A 91 7.02 4.58 -1.15
C GLN A 91 8.38 3.90 -0.97
N TYR A 92 9.25 4.44 -0.12
CA TYR A 92 10.53 3.82 0.20
C TYR A 92 10.37 2.47 0.92
N GLN A 93 9.43 2.36 1.87
CA GLN A 93 9.13 1.08 2.52
C GLN A 93 8.69 0.04 1.50
N ARG A 94 7.77 0.38 0.59
CA ARG A 94 7.30 -0.52 -0.48
C ARG A 94 8.42 -1.01 -1.39
N ARG A 95 9.34 -0.12 -1.80
CA ARG A 95 10.51 -0.52 -2.62
C ARG A 95 11.49 -1.41 -1.85
N SER A 96 11.47 -1.33 -0.53
CA SER A 96 12.39 -2.05 0.35
C SER A 96 11.75 -3.30 0.97
N GLU A 97 10.53 -3.67 0.57
CA GLU A 97 9.74 -4.78 1.14
C GLU A 97 10.58 -6.03 1.41
N GLN A 98 11.32 -6.50 0.41
CA GLN A 98 12.17 -7.70 0.49
C GLN A 98 13.36 -7.61 1.46
N THR A 99 13.67 -6.40 1.94
CA THR A 99 14.79 -6.11 2.84
C THR A 99 14.34 -5.55 4.19
N LEU A 100 13.02 -5.40 4.40
CA LEU A 100 12.47 -5.07 5.70
C LEU A 100 12.60 -6.27 6.64
N SER A 101 12.79 -5.97 7.93
CA SER A 101 12.60 -6.97 8.98
C SER A 101 11.12 -7.33 9.10
N ASP A 102 10.82 -8.58 9.47
CA ASP A 102 9.45 -9.10 9.69
C ASP A 102 8.56 -8.11 10.46
N TYR A 103 9.02 -7.61 11.61
CA TYR A 103 8.28 -6.62 12.40
C TYR A 103 7.86 -5.36 11.63
N ARG A 104 8.73 -4.83 10.76
CA ARG A 104 8.42 -3.61 10.00
C ARG A 104 7.41 -3.90 8.90
N ALA A 105 7.50 -5.08 8.28
CA ALA A 105 6.53 -5.52 7.29
C ALA A 105 5.16 -5.72 7.96
N ASP A 106 5.10 -6.54 9.02
CA ASP A 106 3.88 -6.79 9.79
C ASP A 106 3.25 -5.48 10.29
N ARG A 107 4.07 -4.57 10.84
CA ARG A 107 3.57 -3.29 11.38
C ARG A 107 2.97 -2.37 10.31
N LEU A 108 3.48 -2.41 9.08
CA LEU A 108 2.92 -1.65 7.95
C LEU A 108 1.62 -2.29 7.46
N GLU A 109 1.55 -3.62 7.39
CA GLU A 109 0.34 -4.37 7.00
C GLU A 109 -0.82 -4.16 7.98
N LEU A 110 -0.52 -3.85 9.23
CA LEU A 110 -1.53 -3.50 10.24
C LEU A 110 -2.16 -2.13 10.05
N ILE A 111 -1.59 -1.25 9.21
CA ILE A 111 -2.19 0.05 8.92
C ILE A 111 -3.39 -0.18 7.99
N PRO A 112 -4.62 0.22 8.35
CA PRO A 112 -5.80 -0.03 7.54
C PRO A 112 -5.67 0.50 6.10
N GLY A 113 -5.93 -0.38 5.13
CA GLY A 113 -5.83 -0.04 3.70
C GLY A 113 -4.39 0.07 3.18
N PHE A 114 -3.39 -0.36 3.94
CA PHE A 114 -2.04 -0.52 3.41
C PHE A 114 -1.99 -1.63 2.37
N SER A 115 -1.17 -1.40 1.35
CA SER A 115 -0.87 -2.34 0.28
C SER A 115 0.58 -2.17 -0.12
N TRP A 116 1.26 -3.29 -0.38
CA TRP A 116 2.61 -3.32 -0.95
C TRP A 116 2.61 -2.89 -2.42
N ALA A 117 1.55 -3.24 -3.17
CA ALA A 117 1.43 -3.00 -4.60
C ALA A 117 0.12 -2.27 -4.99
N PRO A 118 -0.14 -1.06 -4.47
CA PRO A 118 -1.43 -0.38 -4.64
C PRO A 118 -1.76 -0.02 -6.10
N LEU A 119 -0.73 0.11 -6.95
CA LEU A 119 -0.92 0.35 -8.39
C LEU A 119 -1.32 -0.93 -9.13
N ASP A 120 -0.84 -2.09 -8.67
CA ASP A 120 -1.21 -3.39 -9.23
C ASP A 120 -2.62 -3.76 -8.80
N GLU A 121 -2.95 -3.64 -7.51
CA GLU A 121 -4.32 -3.85 -7.01
C GLU A 121 -5.34 -2.95 -7.70
N LYS A 122 -5.04 -1.65 -7.86
CA LYS A 122 -5.93 -0.73 -8.58
C LYS A 122 -6.08 -1.11 -10.05
N TRP A 123 -5.03 -1.62 -10.67
CA TRP A 123 -5.10 -2.09 -12.05
C TRP A 123 -5.97 -3.34 -12.17
N GLU A 124 -5.82 -4.29 -11.26
CA GLU A 124 -6.63 -5.52 -11.19
C GLU A 124 -8.09 -5.21 -10.87
N GLN A 125 -8.37 -4.30 -9.95
CA GLN A 125 -9.72 -3.83 -9.68
C GLN A 125 -10.38 -3.29 -10.96
N ARG A 126 -9.67 -2.47 -11.74
CA ARG A 126 -10.19 -1.96 -13.02
C ARG A 126 -10.39 -3.04 -14.08
N LEU A 127 -9.53 -4.07 -14.08
CA LEU A 127 -9.71 -5.24 -14.93
C LEU A 127 -11.03 -5.95 -14.57
N TRP A 128 -11.27 -6.21 -13.29
CA TRP A 128 -12.49 -6.89 -12.86
C TRP A 128 -13.75 -6.06 -13.09
N GLU A 129 -13.72 -4.75 -12.83
CA GLU A 129 -14.84 -3.86 -13.21
C GLU A 129 -15.17 -3.93 -14.71
N TYR A 130 -14.15 -4.08 -15.57
CA TYR A 130 -14.35 -4.24 -17.00
C TYR A 130 -14.96 -5.60 -17.34
N VAL A 131 -14.44 -6.68 -16.75
CA VAL A 131 -14.94 -8.04 -16.96
C VAL A 131 -16.40 -8.14 -16.52
N ASP A 132 -16.71 -7.69 -15.30
CA ASP A 132 -18.07 -7.68 -14.74
C ASP A 132 -19.04 -6.89 -15.63
N PHE A 133 -18.60 -5.75 -16.18
CA PHE A 133 -19.42 -4.99 -17.11
C PHE A 133 -19.75 -5.80 -18.37
N VAL A 134 -18.74 -6.43 -18.98
CA VAL A 134 -18.92 -7.21 -20.22
C VAL A 134 -19.83 -8.42 -19.99
N GLU A 135 -19.68 -9.09 -18.85
CA GLU A 135 -20.52 -10.22 -18.47
C GLU A 135 -21.97 -9.81 -18.23
N ARG A 136 -22.19 -8.70 -17.50
CA ARG A 136 -23.53 -8.19 -17.16
C ARG A 136 -24.28 -7.62 -18.37
N GLU A 137 -23.58 -6.92 -19.25
CA GLU A 137 -24.19 -6.19 -20.37
C GLU A 137 -24.11 -6.95 -21.70
N GLY A 138 -23.30 -8.02 -21.78
CA GLY A 138 -23.05 -8.78 -23.01
C GLY A 138 -22.33 -7.97 -24.11
N ARG A 139 -21.77 -6.82 -23.76
CA ARG A 139 -21.13 -5.87 -24.70
C ARG A 139 -19.97 -5.14 -24.04
N ARG A 140 -19.09 -4.58 -24.86
CA ARG A 140 -17.99 -3.74 -24.38
C ARG A 140 -18.49 -2.36 -23.91
N PRO A 141 -17.84 -1.75 -22.90
CA PRO A 141 -18.10 -0.37 -22.50
C PRO A 141 -17.95 0.62 -23.66
N SER A 142 -18.88 1.54 -23.78
CA SER A 142 -18.91 2.56 -24.84
C SER A 142 -18.35 3.90 -24.37
N ARG A 143 -17.41 4.46 -25.14
CA ARG A 143 -16.91 5.84 -24.95
C ARG A 143 -18.00 6.90 -25.09
N ARG A 144 -19.12 6.58 -25.76
CA ARG A 144 -20.25 7.48 -25.99
C ARG A 144 -21.38 7.31 -24.98
N SER A 145 -21.21 6.41 -23.99
CA SER A 145 -22.23 6.21 -22.97
C SER A 145 -22.47 7.49 -22.16
N ARG A 146 -23.72 7.71 -21.74
CA ARG A 146 -24.04 8.78 -20.79
C ARG A 146 -23.54 8.44 -19.38
N ASP A 147 -23.35 7.15 -19.11
CA ASP A 147 -22.82 6.66 -17.84
C ASP A 147 -21.32 6.96 -17.69
N SER A 148 -20.94 7.54 -16.55
CA SER A 148 -19.55 7.96 -16.30
C SER A 148 -18.62 6.78 -16.00
N PRO A 149 -19.00 5.82 -15.12
CA PRO A 149 -18.29 4.54 -14.97
C PRO A 149 -18.06 3.79 -16.28
N GLU A 150 -19.08 3.61 -17.12
CA GLU A 150 -18.92 2.93 -18.42
C GLU A 150 -17.89 3.64 -19.31
N ARG A 151 -17.98 4.97 -19.42
CA ARG A 151 -16.99 5.75 -20.17
C ARG A 151 -15.58 5.57 -19.62
N SER A 152 -15.42 5.58 -18.29
CA SER A 152 -14.14 5.32 -17.62
C SER A 152 -13.55 3.97 -18.03
N LEU A 153 -14.34 2.88 -18.02
CA LEU A 153 -13.88 1.55 -18.43
C LEU A 153 -13.48 1.50 -19.91
N SER A 154 -14.22 2.19 -20.77
CA SER A 154 -13.89 2.28 -22.21
C SER A 154 -12.57 3.01 -22.48
N VAL A 155 -12.26 4.05 -21.69
CA VAL A 155 -10.98 4.77 -21.74
C VAL A 155 -9.86 3.86 -21.23
N TRP A 156 -10.06 3.25 -20.05
CA TRP A 156 -9.08 2.37 -19.43
C TRP A 156 -8.63 1.23 -20.36
N ARG A 157 -9.57 0.54 -21.02
CA ARG A 157 -9.25 -0.52 -21.99
C ARG A 157 -8.43 -0.02 -23.17
N ALA A 158 -8.74 1.16 -23.69
CA ALA A 158 -7.97 1.73 -24.79
C ALA A 158 -6.53 2.05 -24.35
N THR A 159 -6.36 2.61 -23.15
CA THR A 159 -5.04 2.80 -22.54
C THR A 159 -4.29 1.48 -22.40
N GLN A 160 -4.95 0.40 -21.98
CA GLN A 160 -4.30 -0.93 -21.90
C GLN A 160 -3.85 -1.43 -23.28
N SER A 161 -4.66 -1.21 -24.31
CA SER A 161 -4.30 -1.57 -25.69
C SER A 161 -3.08 -0.79 -26.19
N GLU A 162 -3.00 0.50 -25.89
CA GLU A 162 -1.85 1.35 -26.25
C GLU A 162 -0.59 0.94 -25.51
N LEU A 163 -0.69 0.73 -24.19
CA LEU A 163 0.44 0.28 -23.37
C LEU A 163 0.94 -1.11 -23.77
N THR A 164 0.05 -2.03 -24.14
CA THR A 164 0.44 -3.35 -24.67
C THR A 164 1.25 -3.19 -25.96
N ARG A 165 0.80 -2.35 -26.89
CA ARG A 165 1.50 -2.09 -28.17
C ARG A 165 2.84 -1.41 -27.97
N ALA A 166 2.94 -0.52 -26.98
CA ALA A 166 4.18 0.18 -26.64
C ALA A 166 5.14 -0.67 -25.78
N GLY A 167 4.76 -1.89 -25.37
CA GLY A 167 5.56 -2.72 -24.47
C GLY A 167 5.63 -2.19 -23.03
N GLY A 168 4.71 -1.32 -22.62
CA GLY A 168 4.67 -0.70 -21.30
C GLY A 168 3.94 -1.50 -20.22
N LEU A 169 3.44 -2.71 -20.54
CA LEU A 169 2.79 -3.61 -19.59
C LEU A 169 3.69 -4.81 -19.26
N SER A 170 3.63 -5.26 -18.01
CA SER A 170 4.29 -6.50 -17.59
C SER A 170 3.67 -7.71 -18.31
N ALA A 171 4.46 -8.77 -18.47
CA ALA A 171 4.00 -10.01 -19.10
C ALA A 171 2.75 -10.59 -18.41
N ALA A 172 2.71 -10.53 -17.07
CA ALA A 172 1.55 -10.96 -16.28
C ALA A 172 0.28 -10.17 -16.63
N ARG A 173 0.36 -8.83 -16.72
CA ARG A 173 -0.78 -7.99 -17.09
C ARG A 173 -1.26 -8.27 -18.52
N VAL A 174 -0.33 -8.49 -19.46
CA VAL A 174 -0.67 -8.84 -20.84
C VAL A 174 -1.41 -10.18 -20.90
N GLU A 175 -0.96 -11.16 -20.12
CA GLU A 175 -1.60 -12.47 -20.08
C GLU A 175 -3.03 -12.40 -19.50
N LEU A 176 -3.22 -11.63 -18.42
CA LEU A 176 -4.56 -11.39 -17.85
C LEU A 176 -5.51 -10.69 -18.85
N LEU A 177 -5.02 -9.71 -19.61
CA LEU A 177 -5.86 -9.08 -20.64
C LEU A 177 -6.27 -10.07 -21.74
N ARG A 178 -5.37 -10.97 -22.13
CA ARG A 178 -5.64 -12.01 -23.14
C ARG A 178 -6.63 -13.06 -22.65
N SER A 179 -6.47 -13.54 -21.41
CA SER A 179 -7.37 -14.54 -20.82
C SER A 179 -8.82 -14.04 -20.78
N HIS A 180 -9.02 -12.75 -20.53
CA HIS A 180 -10.34 -12.11 -20.51
C HIS A 180 -10.76 -11.48 -21.85
N ARG A 181 -10.03 -11.73 -22.95
CA ARG A 181 -10.34 -11.27 -24.33
C ARG A 181 -10.49 -9.73 -24.46
N ILE A 182 -9.67 -8.98 -23.73
CA ILE A 182 -9.68 -7.50 -23.65
C ILE A 182 -8.76 -6.85 -24.67
#